data_AF-A0A7S1PPN1-F1
#
_entry.id   AF-A0A7S1PPN1-F1
#
_cell.length_a   1.000
_cell.length_b   1.000
_cell.length_c   1.000
_cell.angle_alpha   90.00
_cell.angle_beta   90.00
_cell.angle_gamma   90.00
#
_symmetry.space_group_name_H-M   'P 1'
#
loop_
_entity.id
_entity.type
_entity.pdbx_description
1 polymer ?
#
loop_
_entity_poly.entity_id
_entity_poly.type
_entity_poly.pdbx_seq_one_letter_code
_entity_poly.pdbx_strand_id
1 'polypeptide(L)'
;MDHPRAVCTELAQNDDAAKASSSLQTADDVNAISALLLERFKAYLSESDEIEVEARLCTIRGPAKGATCRLVQEKHTVDVGVDRKSFTKVLRYVAERAHDPPVKAKTTDIRDKDVRVTKNHSNGGEVTSVRKIRRAVLDVFVAGSLYDVRFAVSTETPCSPREFPEKKPLEARDKDRTSYCLGNERVDLTTVESRGRVTREVEIEMGKANATDLPHFVENVLRIVEAAG
;
A
#
# COMPACT_ATOMS: atom_id res chain seq x y z
N MET A 1 33.62 -61.70 28.16
CA MET A 1 32.46 -61.88 29.05
C MET A 1 31.56 -60.68 28.85
N ASP A 2 30.29 -60.96 28.59
CA ASP A 2 29.08 -60.13 28.72
C ASP A 2 28.95 -58.82 27.94
N HIS A 3 28.36 -58.96 26.75
CA HIS A 3 27.02 -58.51 26.33
C HIS A 3 26.25 -57.35 27.04
N PRO A 4 25.29 -56.74 26.32
CA PRO A 4 25.13 -55.28 26.13
C PRO A 4 23.95 -54.69 26.92
N ARG A 5 23.85 -53.35 26.94
CA ARG A 5 22.64 -52.55 27.30
C ARG A 5 22.96 -51.07 27.09
N ALA A 6 22.11 -50.19 26.59
CA ALA A 6 20.78 -50.32 26.02
C ALA A 6 20.57 -49.15 25.05
N VAL A 7 19.88 -49.45 23.96
CA VAL A 7 19.20 -48.50 23.09
C VAL A 7 18.17 -47.73 23.92
N CYS A 8 18.24 -46.40 23.91
CA CYS A 8 17.08 -45.56 24.17
C CYS A 8 16.69 -44.90 22.85
N THR A 9 15.76 -45.56 22.19
CA THR A 9 14.94 -45.09 21.09
C THR A 9 14.06 -43.92 21.53
N GLU A 10 13.82 -43.02 20.58
CA GLU A 10 12.58 -42.25 20.36
C GLU A 10 12.02 -41.42 21.52
N LEU A 11 12.20 -40.11 21.42
CA LEU A 11 11.08 -39.15 21.38
C LEU A 11 11.54 -37.93 20.54
N ALA A 12 11.75 -38.15 19.24
CA ALA A 12 11.73 -37.08 18.24
C ALA A 12 10.42 -37.21 17.47
N GLN A 13 9.31 -36.91 18.16
CA GLN A 13 8.02 -36.73 17.52
C GLN A 13 7.41 -35.45 18.05
N ASN A 14 7.01 -34.60 17.09
CA ASN A 14 6.14 -33.44 17.22
C ASN A 14 6.81 -32.09 17.54
N ASP A 15 7.66 -31.61 16.63
CA ASP A 15 7.77 -30.15 16.40
C ASP A 15 7.52 -29.72 14.94
N ASP A 16 7.16 -30.66 14.05
CA ASP A 16 6.83 -30.37 12.65
C ASP A 16 5.33 -30.08 12.40
N ALA A 17 4.50 -30.06 13.45
CA ALA A 17 3.06 -29.79 13.34
C ALA A 17 2.65 -28.33 13.63
N ALA A 18 3.58 -27.46 14.04
CA ALA A 18 3.28 -26.06 14.39
C ALA A 18 3.77 -25.02 13.37
N LYS A 19 4.28 -25.46 12.21
CA LYS A 19 4.66 -24.57 11.08
C LYS A 19 3.71 -24.61 9.89
N ALA A 20 2.56 -25.26 10.03
CA ALA A 20 1.48 -25.23 9.05
C ALA A 20 0.34 -24.34 9.57
N SER A 21 0.43 -23.02 9.37
CA SER A 21 -0.70 -22.07 9.34
C SER A 21 -0.22 -20.64 9.61
N SER A 22 0.16 -19.89 8.55
CA SER A 22 -0.20 -18.48 8.38
C SER A 22 0.39 -17.86 7.09
N SER A 23 0.49 -18.55 5.95
CA SER A 23 0.77 -17.80 4.71
C SER A 23 -0.53 -17.09 4.33
N LEU A 24 -0.64 -15.81 4.68
CA LEU A 24 -1.89 -15.05 4.54
C LEU A 24 -2.33 -14.83 3.09
N GLN A 25 -1.55 -15.25 2.09
CA GLN A 25 -1.91 -15.18 0.68
C GLN A 25 -1.38 -16.36 -0.11
N THR A 26 -2.22 -16.93 -0.96
CA THR A 26 -1.85 -18.01 -1.88
C THR A 26 -1.37 -17.44 -3.22
N ALA A 27 -0.62 -18.23 -4.00
CA ALA A 27 -0.31 -17.87 -5.39
C ALA A 27 -1.60 -17.63 -6.21
N ASP A 28 -2.70 -18.30 -5.85
CA ASP A 28 -4.00 -18.11 -6.48
C ASP A 28 -4.59 -16.72 -6.18
N ASP A 29 -4.44 -16.21 -4.96
CA ASP A 29 -4.88 -14.85 -4.61
C ASP A 29 -4.11 -13.79 -5.41
N VAL A 30 -2.78 -13.94 -5.51
CA VAL A 30 -1.93 -13.05 -6.31
C VAL A 30 -2.38 -13.05 -7.77
N ASN A 31 -2.54 -14.23 -8.36
CA ASN A 31 -2.95 -14.36 -9.76
C ASN A 31 -4.35 -13.79 -10.01
N ALA A 32 -5.31 -14.06 -9.12
CA ALA A 32 -6.68 -13.58 -9.24
C ALA A 32 -6.75 -12.05 -9.16
N ILE A 33 -6.09 -11.44 -8.16
CA ILE A 33 -6.06 -9.98 -8.02
C ILE A 33 -5.34 -9.34 -9.21
N SER A 34 -4.21 -9.91 -9.65
CA SER A 34 -3.44 -9.40 -10.78
C SER A 34 -4.23 -9.42 -12.08
N ALA A 35 -4.99 -10.49 -12.34
CA ALA A 35 -5.87 -10.58 -13.50
C ALA A 35 -6.96 -9.49 -13.49
N LEU A 36 -7.57 -9.23 -12.32
CA LEU A 36 -8.57 -8.17 -12.15
C LEU A 36 -7.97 -6.77 -12.35
N LEU A 37 -6.78 -6.52 -11.79
CA LEU A 37 -6.06 -5.27 -12.02
C LEU A 37 -5.74 -5.09 -13.50
N LEU A 38 -5.25 -6.13 -14.17
CA LEU A 38 -4.94 -6.06 -15.59
C LEU A 38 -6.20 -5.77 -16.41
N GLU A 39 -7.30 -6.48 -16.17
CA GLU A 39 -8.56 -6.25 -16.88
C GLU A 39 -9.02 -4.79 -16.77
N ARG A 40 -8.92 -4.22 -15.56
CA ARG A 40 -9.41 -2.87 -15.26
C ARG A 40 -8.45 -1.77 -15.67
N PHE A 41 -7.14 -1.99 -15.49
CA PHE A 41 -6.13 -0.94 -15.63
C PHE A 41 -5.44 -0.96 -16.97
N LYS A 42 -5.50 -2.05 -17.77
CA LYS A 42 -4.78 -2.18 -19.05
C LYS A 42 -4.90 -0.99 -20.00
N ALA A 43 -6.04 -0.30 -20.01
CA ALA A 43 -6.27 0.85 -20.88
C ALA A 43 -5.49 2.12 -20.45
N TYR A 44 -4.94 2.11 -19.23
CA TYR A 44 -4.23 3.23 -18.61
C TYR A 44 -2.76 2.91 -18.31
N LEU A 45 -2.39 1.63 -18.27
CA LEU A 45 -1.00 1.22 -18.06
C LEU A 45 -0.15 1.68 -19.24
N SER A 46 0.94 2.37 -18.92
CA SER A 46 1.94 2.82 -19.88
C SER A 46 3.23 3.13 -19.15
N GLU A 47 4.34 3.18 -19.88
CA GLU A 47 5.63 3.60 -19.34
C GLU A 47 5.74 5.14 -19.18
N SER A 48 4.63 5.86 -19.30
CA SER A 48 4.58 7.30 -19.06
C SER A 48 4.87 7.64 -17.60
N ASP A 49 5.68 8.66 -17.39
CA ASP A 49 5.94 9.24 -16.06
C ASP A 49 4.71 9.89 -15.43
N GLU A 50 3.64 10.11 -16.20
CA GLU A 50 2.38 10.66 -15.69
C GLU A 50 1.45 9.59 -15.09
N ILE A 51 1.71 8.30 -15.30
CA ILE A 51 0.88 7.22 -14.77
C ILE A 51 1.40 6.76 -13.42
N GLU A 52 0.50 6.74 -12.44
CA GLU A 52 0.75 6.22 -11.10
C GLU A 52 -0.24 5.09 -10.81
N VAL A 53 0.28 3.90 -10.52
CA VAL A 53 -0.48 2.81 -9.92
C VAL A 53 -0.13 2.76 -8.44
N GLU A 54 -1.14 2.86 -7.59
CA GLU A 54 -0.99 2.87 -6.14
C GLU A 54 -1.88 1.81 -5.49
N ALA A 55 -1.40 1.23 -4.40
CA ALA A 55 -2.16 0.40 -3.47
C ALA A 55 -2.13 1.06 -2.09
N ARG A 56 -3.29 1.21 -1.47
CA ARG A 56 -3.42 1.82 -0.14
C ARG A 56 -4.02 0.81 0.83
N LEU A 57 -3.39 0.63 1.98
CA LEU A 57 -3.99 -0.13 3.07
C LEU A 57 -5.18 0.64 3.62
N CYS A 58 -6.29 -0.06 3.81
CA CYS A 58 -7.55 0.51 4.24
C CYS A 58 -8.41 -0.49 5.02
N THR A 59 -9.56 -0.04 5.49
CA THR A 59 -10.64 -0.92 5.96
C THR A 59 -11.87 -0.68 5.11
N ILE A 60 -12.42 -1.75 4.52
CA ILE A 60 -13.67 -1.70 3.78
C ILE A 60 -14.82 -1.99 4.75
N ARG A 61 -15.82 -1.10 4.79
CA ARG A 61 -17.05 -1.29 5.58
C ARG A 61 -18.26 -1.48 4.68
N GLY A 62 -19.19 -2.31 5.14
CA GLY A 62 -20.44 -2.63 4.45
C GLY A 62 -20.61 -4.14 4.34
N PRO A 63 -20.22 -4.76 3.20
CA PRO A 63 -20.33 -6.20 3.02
C PRO A 63 -19.41 -6.97 3.99
N ALA A 64 -19.81 -8.20 4.32
CA ALA A 64 -19.00 -9.08 5.16
C ALA A 64 -17.73 -9.52 4.40
N LYS A 65 -16.60 -9.47 5.12
CA LYS A 65 -15.33 -10.02 4.66
C LYS A 65 -15.43 -11.55 4.61
N GLY A 66 -15.20 -12.11 3.43
CA GLY A 66 -15.25 -13.55 3.21
C GLY A 66 -13.95 -14.26 3.65
N ALA A 67 -13.91 -15.58 3.45
CA ALA A 67 -12.73 -16.40 3.71
C ALA A 67 -11.66 -16.32 2.60
N THR A 68 -11.97 -15.72 1.46
CA THR A 68 -11.07 -15.59 0.30
C THR A 68 -10.87 -14.13 -0.10
N CYS A 69 -9.72 -13.84 -0.70
CA CYS A 69 -9.50 -12.51 -1.27
C CYS A 69 -10.50 -12.30 -2.41
N ARG A 70 -11.12 -11.11 -2.47
CA ARG A 70 -12.09 -10.81 -3.52
C ARG A 70 -12.24 -9.33 -3.78
N LEU A 71 -12.64 -9.01 -5.00
CA LEU A 71 -13.14 -7.69 -5.34
C LEU A 71 -14.45 -7.39 -4.59
N VAL A 72 -14.59 -6.15 -4.15
CA VAL A 72 -15.83 -5.64 -3.57
C VAL A 72 -16.63 -4.92 -4.66
N GLN A 73 -17.72 -5.55 -5.08
CA GLN A 73 -18.63 -5.01 -6.10
C GLN A 73 -19.84 -4.33 -5.47
N GLU A 74 -20.15 -4.70 -4.23
CA GLU A 74 -21.27 -4.20 -3.47
C GLU A 74 -21.03 -2.76 -3.01
N LYS A 75 -22.10 -2.03 -2.67
CA LYS A 75 -21.97 -0.69 -2.09
C LYS A 75 -21.22 -0.77 -0.76
N HIS A 76 -20.13 -0.01 -0.65
CA HIS A 76 -19.26 -0.02 0.52
C HIS A 76 -18.65 1.37 0.76
N THR A 77 -17.99 1.54 1.90
CA THR A 77 -17.17 2.72 2.24
C THR A 77 -15.75 2.28 2.57
N VAL A 78 -14.77 3.13 2.29
CA VAL A 78 -13.35 2.85 2.55
C VAL A 78 -12.76 3.89 3.48
N ASP A 79 -12.23 3.40 4.60
CA ASP A 79 -11.40 4.20 5.49
C ASP A 79 -9.94 3.94 5.17
N VAL A 80 -9.25 4.93 4.62
CA VAL A 80 -7.81 4.82 4.33
C VAL A 80 -7.01 4.99 5.61
N GLY A 81 -5.98 4.15 5.75
CA GLY A 81 -5.02 4.21 6.83
C GLY A 81 -5.11 3.03 7.80
N VAL A 82 -4.12 2.97 8.67
CA VAL A 82 -3.90 1.89 9.63
C VAL A 82 -3.78 2.46 11.04
N ASP A 83 -3.93 1.61 12.05
CA ASP A 83 -3.63 2.00 13.43
C ASP A 83 -2.13 2.22 13.65
N ARG A 84 -1.77 2.83 14.79
CA ARG A 84 -0.38 3.17 15.12
C ARG A 84 0.53 1.94 15.22
N LYS A 85 0.04 0.83 15.80
CA LYS A 85 0.83 -0.39 16.01
C LYS A 85 1.13 -1.04 14.67
N SER A 86 0.11 -1.18 13.81
CA SER A 86 0.27 -1.69 12.45
C SER A 86 1.19 -0.81 11.60
N PHE A 87 1.06 0.52 11.68
CA PHE A 87 1.96 1.46 11.00
C PHE A 87 3.42 1.21 11.39
N THR A 88 3.71 1.03 12.69
CA THR A 88 5.08 0.75 13.17
C THR A 88 5.57 -0.64 12.74
N LYS A 89 4.69 -1.65 12.65
CA LYS A 89 5.08 -2.97 12.13
C LYS A 89 5.50 -2.88 10.67
N VAL A 90 4.69 -2.23 9.83
CA VAL A 90 5.03 -2.03 8.40
C VAL A 90 6.32 -1.23 8.26
N LEU A 91 6.49 -0.14 9.02
CA LEU A 91 7.71 0.66 8.98
C LEU A 91 8.96 -0.18 9.19
N ARG A 92 8.95 -1.04 10.21
CA ARG A 92 10.06 -1.95 10.49
C ARG A 92 10.24 -3.00 9.40
N TYR A 93 9.16 -3.63 8.96
CA TYR A 93 9.18 -4.63 7.89
C TYR A 93 9.86 -4.09 6.63
N VAL A 94 9.49 -2.88 6.20
CA VAL A 94 10.02 -2.22 5.01
C VAL A 94 11.46 -1.76 5.25
N ALA A 95 11.76 -1.17 6.40
CA ALA A 95 13.11 -0.69 6.71
C ALA A 95 14.17 -1.81 6.74
N GLU A 96 13.79 -3.02 7.16
CA GLU A 96 14.68 -4.19 7.15
C GLU A 96 14.97 -4.74 5.74
N ARG A 97 14.16 -4.38 4.75
CA ARG A 97 14.22 -4.91 3.37
C ARG A 97 14.62 -3.88 2.33
N ALA A 98 14.54 -2.60 2.65
CA ALA A 98 14.95 -1.53 1.77
C ALA A 98 16.47 -1.59 1.52
N HIS A 99 16.86 -1.44 0.25
CA HIS A 99 18.26 -1.38 -0.14
C HIS A 99 18.87 0.00 0.15
N ASP A 100 18.08 1.04 -0.02
CA ASP A 100 18.50 2.43 0.13
C ASP A 100 17.98 3.05 1.44
N PRO A 101 18.68 4.07 1.99
CA PRO A 101 18.18 4.86 3.09
C PRO A 101 16.82 5.50 2.77
N PRO A 102 15.94 5.67 3.76
CA PRO A 102 14.65 6.29 3.52
C PRO A 102 14.77 7.77 3.17
N VAL A 103 13.90 8.23 2.29
CA VAL A 103 13.69 9.65 2.02
C VAL A 103 12.61 10.17 2.97
N LYS A 104 12.92 11.25 3.69
CA LYS A 104 11.96 11.91 4.58
C LYS A 104 11.52 13.24 3.98
N ALA A 105 10.22 13.52 4.03
CA ALA A 105 9.66 14.77 3.54
C ALA A 105 8.56 15.27 4.46
N LYS A 106 8.55 16.57 4.72
CA LYS A 106 7.45 17.28 5.37
C LYS A 106 6.80 18.22 4.38
N THR A 107 5.54 18.01 4.06
CA THR A 107 4.82 18.82 3.07
C THR A 107 3.45 19.26 3.56
N THR A 108 2.95 20.36 3.02
CA THR A 108 1.53 20.70 3.09
C THR A 108 0.93 20.57 1.70
N ASP A 109 -0.03 19.67 1.55
CA ASP A 109 -0.83 19.51 0.34
C ASP A 109 -2.08 20.40 0.47
N ILE A 110 -2.30 21.25 -0.51
CA ILE A 110 -3.50 22.07 -0.66
C ILE A 110 -4.26 21.57 -1.88
N ARG A 111 -5.54 21.21 -1.72
CA ARG A 111 -6.34 20.60 -2.79
C ARG A 111 -7.51 21.47 -3.19
N ASP A 112 -7.74 21.56 -4.49
CA ASP A 112 -9.00 22.00 -5.09
C ASP A 112 -9.35 21.10 -6.27
N LYS A 113 -10.47 20.38 -6.15
CA LYS A 113 -10.91 19.35 -7.11
C LYS A 113 -9.78 18.36 -7.45
N ASP A 114 -9.31 18.37 -8.69
CA ASP A 114 -8.27 17.51 -9.24
C ASP A 114 -6.87 18.15 -9.20
N VAL A 115 -6.75 19.40 -8.76
CA VAL A 115 -5.46 20.10 -8.61
C VAL A 115 -4.95 19.98 -7.18
N ARG A 116 -3.69 19.59 -7.04
CA ARG A 116 -2.94 19.54 -5.79
C ARG A 116 -1.72 20.44 -5.90
N VAL A 117 -1.60 21.39 -4.97
CA VAL A 117 -0.38 22.17 -4.75
C VAL A 117 0.32 21.63 -3.51
N THR A 118 1.59 21.28 -3.65
CA THR A 118 2.42 20.75 -2.56
C THR A 118 3.47 21.77 -2.18
N LYS A 119 3.53 22.16 -0.91
CA LYS A 119 4.59 23.00 -0.35
C LYS A 119 5.55 22.14 0.46
N ASN A 120 6.83 22.13 0.09
CA ASN A 120 7.85 21.34 0.77
C ASN A 120 8.56 22.16 1.86
N HIS A 121 8.48 21.73 3.11
CA HIS A 121 9.09 22.41 4.26
C HIS A 121 10.56 22.04 4.48
N SER A 122 11.04 20.98 3.84
CA SER A 122 12.41 20.47 3.94
C SER A 122 13.38 21.12 2.96
N ASN A 123 12.91 21.51 1.77
CA ASN A 123 13.76 21.97 0.65
C ASN A 123 13.59 23.46 0.33
N GLY A 124 13.60 24.32 1.34
CA GLY A 124 13.55 25.78 1.13
C GLY A 124 12.20 26.32 0.63
N GLY A 125 11.10 25.57 0.80
CA GLY A 125 9.76 26.04 0.45
C GLY A 125 9.33 25.78 -0.99
N GLU A 126 9.98 24.84 -1.70
CA GLU A 126 9.62 24.50 -3.08
C GLU A 126 8.12 24.18 -3.19
N VAL A 127 7.49 24.75 -4.24
CA VAL A 127 6.07 24.60 -4.54
C VAL A 127 5.93 23.85 -5.85
N THR A 128 5.34 22.66 -5.79
CA THR A 128 4.96 21.89 -6.97
C THR A 128 3.45 21.86 -7.11
N SER A 129 2.96 21.70 -8.33
CA SER A 129 1.52 21.62 -8.62
C SER A 129 1.27 20.54 -9.66
N VAL A 130 0.28 19.70 -9.39
CA VAL A 130 -0.12 18.60 -10.27
C VAL A 130 -1.63 18.53 -10.38
N ARG A 131 -2.10 18.10 -11.55
CA ARG A 131 -3.49 17.67 -11.78
C ARG A 131 -3.55 16.15 -11.69
N LYS A 132 -4.14 15.63 -10.62
CA LYS A 132 -4.32 14.19 -10.39
C LYS A 132 -5.73 13.76 -10.78
N ILE A 133 -5.84 12.99 -11.87
CA ILE A 133 -7.11 12.43 -12.34
C ILE A 133 -7.12 10.93 -12.06
N ARG A 134 -8.04 10.49 -11.20
CA ARG A 134 -8.30 9.08 -10.90
C ARG A 134 -8.92 8.40 -12.13
N ARG A 135 -8.23 7.42 -12.73
CA ARG A 135 -8.71 6.72 -13.94
C ARG A 135 -9.52 5.48 -13.59
N ALA A 136 -9.06 4.69 -12.62
CA ALA A 136 -9.80 3.57 -12.09
C ALA A 136 -9.45 3.29 -10.62
N VAL A 137 -10.35 2.61 -9.94
CA VAL A 137 -10.21 2.14 -8.55
C VAL A 137 -10.77 0.72 -8.46
N LEU A 138 -10.10 -0.12 -7.68
CA LEU A 138 -10.55 -1.45 -7.30
C LEU A 138 -10.32 -1.64 -5.79
N ASP A 139 -11.36 -2.09 -5.10
CA ASP A 139 -11.33 -2.34 -3.66
C ASP A 139 -11.37 -3.84 -3.40
N VAL A 140 -10.38 -4.36 -2.68
CA VAL A 140 -10.14 -5.80 -2.51
C VAL A 140 -10.16 -6.14 -1.02
N PHE A 141 -11.06 -7.04 -0.64
CA PHE A 141 -10.96 -7.72 0.64
C PHE A 141 -9.76 -8.66 0.63
N VAL A 142 -8.90 -8.57 1.64
CA VAL A 142 -7.75 -9.48 1.79
C VAL A 142 -8.04 -10.49 2.91
N ALA A 143 -8.32 -11.74 2.57
CA ALA A 143 -8.72 -12.77 3.53
C ALA A 143 -7.75 -12.89 4.71
N GLY A 144 -8.29 -13.14 5.90
CA GLY A 144 -7.52 -13.33 7.13
C GLY A 144 -6.75 -12.10 7.64
N SER A 145 -6.73 -11.00 6.90
CA SER A 145 -6.00 -9.79 7.30
C SER A 145 -6.87 -8.78 8.07
N LEU A 146 -6.22 -7.98 8.92
CA LEU A 146 -6.83 -6.82 9.59
C LEU A 146 -7.17 -5.69 8.60
N TYR A 147 -6.44 -5.59 7.49
CA TYR A 147 -6.60 -4.55 6.49
C TYR A 147 -6.98 -5.13 5.13
N ASP A 148 -7.62 -4.27 4.35
CA ASP A 148 -7.98 -4.47 2.96
C ASP A 148 -7.11 -3.55 2.09
N VAL A 149 -7.28 -3.64 0.77
CA VAL A 149 -6.50 -2.83 -0.15
C VAL A 149 -7.39 -2.11 -1.14
N ARG A 150 -7.14 -0.81 -1.29
CA ARG A 150 -7.63 -0.01 -2.40
C ARG A 150 -6.53 0.16 -3.43
N PHE A 151 -6.70 -0.43 -4.60
CA PHE A 151 -5.87 -0.18 -5.76
C PHE A 151 -6.44 0.97 -6.58
N ALA A 152 -5.58 1.84 -7.07
CA ALA A 152 -5.96 2.93 -7.95
C ALA A 152 -4.92 3.14 -9.04
N VAL A 153 -5.39 3.54 -10.22
CA VAL A 153 -4.54 4.11 -11.26
C VAL A 153 -4.98 5.54 -11.52
N SER A 154 -4.01 6.45 -11.54
CA SER A 154 -4.22 7.88 -11.75
C SER A 154 -3.25 8.41 -12.80
N THR A 155 -3.64 9.50 -13.46
CA THR A 155 -2.69 10.35 -14.20
C THR A 155 -2.36 11.56 -13.35
N GLU A 156 -1.07 11.84 -13.13
CA GLU A 156 -0.56 13.07 -12.52
C GLU A 156 0.18 13.90 -13.57
N THR A 157 -0.47 14.95 -14.08
CA THR A 157 0.14 15.86 -15.06
C THR A 157 0.59 17.14 -14.33
N PRO A 158 1.86 17.56 -14.45
CA PRO A 158 2.30 18.86 -13.92
C PRO A 158 1.43 20.00 -14.45
N CYS A 159 1.07 20.94 -13.59
CA CYS A 159 0.24 22.08 -13.99
C CYS A 159 0.73 23.39 -13.35
N SER A 160 0.24 24.53 -13.84
CA SER A 160 0.66 25.81 -13.27
C SER A 160 -0.01 26.02 -11.90
N PRO A 161 0.72 26.49 -10.87
CA PRO A 161 0.10 26.90 -9.59
C PRO A 161 -0.97 27.99 -9.76
N ARG A 162 -0.96 28.73 -10.88
CA ARG A 162 -1.98 29.74 -11.21
C ARG A 162 -3.34 29.14 -11.58
N GLU A 163 -3.39 27.84 -11.87
CA GLU A 163 -4.65 27.11 -12.05
C GLU A 163 -5.35 26.85 -10.71
N PHE A 164 -4.68 27.08 -9.58
CA PHE A 164 -5.29 27.05 -8.27
C PHE A 164 -6.12 28.32 -8.07
N PRO A 165 -7.44 28.23 -7.87
CA PRO A 165 -8.24 29.43 -7.69
C PRO A 165 -7.82 30.14 -6.39
N GLU A 166 -7.73 31.46 -6.43
CA GLU A 166 -7.40 32.33 -5.28
C GLU A 166 -8.41 32.22 -4.12
N LYS A 167 -9.48 31.44 -4.28
CA LYS A 167 -10.47 31.17 -3.24
C LYS A 167 -9.87 30.29 -2.14
N LYS A 168 -10.40 30.47 -0.93
CA LYS A 168 -10.01 29.75 0.28
C LYS A 168 -9.91 28.25 -0.02
N PRO A 169 -8.73 27.62 0.18
CA PRO A 169 -8.53 26.22 -0.19
C PRO A 169 -9.52 25.31 0.53
N LEU A 170 -10.04 24.30 -0.19
CA LEU A 170 -11.06 23.40 0.33
C LEU A 170 -10.52 22.49 1.44
N GLU A 171 -9.24 22.11 1.34
CA GLU A 171 -8.59 21.23 2.30
C GLU A 171 -7.08 21.44 2.28
N ALA A 172 -6.50 21.64 3.48
CA ALA A 172 -5.07 21.56 3.71
C ALA A 172 -4.78 20.25 4.48
N ARG A 173 -3.71 19.58 4.07
CA ARG A 173 -3.24 18.34 4.70
C ARG A 173 -1.75 18.47 4.96
N ASP A 174 -1.37 18.46 6.22
CA ASP A 174 0.04 18.40 6.62
C ASP A 174 0.49 16.94 6.63
N LYS A 175 1.62 16.66 6.00
CA LYS A 175 2.12 15.31 5.77
C LYS A 175 3.55 15.21 6.28
N ASP A 176 3.78 14.21 7.13
CA ASP A 176 5.11 13.74 7.54
C ASP A 176 5.30 12.34 6.95
N ARG A 177 6.14 12.26 5.92
CA ARG A 177 6.31 11.06 5.10
C ARG A 177 7.72 10.50 5.24
N THR A 178 7.79 9.18 5.36
CA THR A 178 9.01 8.40 5.19
C THR A 178 8.79 7.42 4.03
N SER A 179 9.60 7.55 2.99
CA SER A 179 9.51 6.77 1.76
C SER A 179 10.68 5.81 1.66
N TYR A 180 10.40 4.56 1.29
CA TYR A 180 11.40 3.52 1.04
C TYR A 180 11.22 2.97 -0.37
N CYS A 181 12.33 2.55 -1.00
CA CYS A 181 12.28 1.79 -2.24
C CYS A 181 12.44 0.30 -1.92
N LEU A 182 11.49 -0.52 -2.38
CA LEU A 182 11.56 -1.97 -2.35
C LEU A 182 11.53 -2.47 -3.80
N GLY A 183 12.68 -2.73 -4.39
CA GLY A 183 12.74 -3.05 -5.82
C GLY A 183 12.35 -1.85 -6.68
N ASN A 184 11.30 -2.01 -7.50
CA ASN A 184 10.79 -0.96 -8.39
C ASN A 184 9.62 -0.18 -7.76
N GLU A 185 9.19 -0.58 -6.57
CA GLU A 185 8.08 0.02 -5.85
C GLU A 185 8.57 1.01 -4.79
N ARG A 186 7.81 2.09 -4.63
CA ARG A 186 7.98 3.04 -3.52
C ARG A 186 6.93 2.76 -2.46
N VAL A 187 7.35 2.56 -1.21
CA VAL A 187 6.45 2.45 -0.07
C VAL A 187 6.49 3.75 0.74
N ASP A 188 5.38 4.46 0.77
CA ASP A 188 5.19 5.70 1.50
C ASP A 188 4.43 5.45 2.80
N LEU A 189 5.12 5.65 3.92
CA LEU A 189 4.51 5.68 5.24
C LEU A 189 4.30 7.15 5.64
N THR A 190 3.04 7.58 5.65
CA THR A 190 2.70 8.99 5.87
C THR A 190 1.80 9.18 7.08
N THR A 191 2.22 10.05 8.02
CA THR A 191 1.29 10.62 8.99
C THR A 191 0.68 11.88 8.39
N VAL A 192 -0.65 11.92 8.31
CA VAL A 192 -1.40 13.01 7.71
C VAL A 192 -2.23 13.68 8.80
N GLU A 193 -2.08 14.99 8.96
CA GLU A 193 -2.96 15.81 9.78
C GLU A 193 -3.86 16.66 8.86
N SER A 194 -5.17 16.58 9.09
CA SER A 194 -6.13 17.44 8.39
C SER A 194 -7.37 17.66 9.25
N ARG A 195 -7.79 18.93 9.36
CA ARG A 195 -8.98 19.35 10.14
C ARG A 195 -9.00 18.76 11.57
N GLY A 196 -7.83 18.71 12.22
CA GLY A 196 -7.67 18.17 13.58
C GLY A 196 -7.70 16.64 13.68
N ARG A 197 -7.79 15.91 12.57
CA ARG A 197 -7.69 14.44 12.53
C ARG A 197 -6.31 14.01 12.05
N VAL A 198 -5.74 13.03 12.75
CA VAL A 198 -4.49 12.37 12.35
C VAL A 198 -4.81 10.99 11.77
N THR A 199 -4.33 10.74 10.55
CA THR A 199 -4.40 9.45 9.86
C THR A 199 -2.99 8.94 9.59
N ARG A 200 -2.80 7.62 9.58
CA ARG A 200 -1.54 6.96 9.24
C ARG A 200 -1.74 6.14 7.98
N GLU A 201 -1.25 6.63 6.87
CA GLU A 201 -1.46 6.06 5.54
C GLU A 201 -0.23 5.24 5.13
N VAL A 202 -0.46 4.03 4.62
CA VAL A 202 0.56 3.19 3.97
C VAL A 202 0.16 3.07 2.51
N GLU A 203 0.99 3.63 1.62
CA GLU A 203 0.79 3.64 0.18
C GLU A 203 1.97 2.89 -0.47
N ILE A 204 1.69 2.00 -1.42
CA ILE A 204 2.69 1.32 -2.25
C ILE A 204 2.46 1.81 -3.68
N GLU A 205 3.47 2.39 -4.29
CA GLU A 205 3.40 2.99 -5.61
C GLU A 205 4.34 2.28 -6.58
N MET A 206 3.84 2.04 -7.79
CA MET A 206 4.63 1.59 -8.93
C MET A 206 4.69 2.72 -9.95
N GLY A 207 5.90 3.25 -10.16
CA GLY A 207 6.17 4.21 -11.24
C GLY A 207 6.32 3.46 -12.57
N LYS A 208 5.92 4.09 -13.69
CA LYS A 208 6.00 3.49 -15.04
C LYS A 208 5.38 2.09 -15.12
N ALA A 209 4.17 1.96 -14.61
CA ALA A 209 3.47 0.69 -14.47
C ALA A 209 3.17 0.03 -15.84
N ASN A 210 3.76 -1.15 -16.07
CA ASN A 210 3.40 -2.03 -17.19
C ASN A 210 2.59 -3.24 -16.70
N ALA A 211 2.01 -3.99 -17.64
CA ALA A 211 1.18 -5.15 -17.32
C ALA A 211 1.95 -6.32 -16.71
N THR A 212 3.24 -6.47 -17.03
CA THR A 212 4.07 -7.59 -16.58
C THR A 212 4.49 -7.47 -15.12
N ASP A 213 4.48 -6.26 -14.57
CA ASP A 213 4.89 -5.99 -13.19
C ASP A 213 3.75 -6.20 -12.16
N LEU A 214 2.49 -6.28 -12.61
CA LEU A 214 1.33 -6.39 -11.73
C LEU A 214 1.39 -7.58 -10.74
N PRO A 215 1.81 -8.80 -11.14
CA PRO A 215 1.90 -9.91 -10.19
C PRO A 215 2.89 -9.67 -9.05
N HIS A 216 4.06 -9.11 -9.36
CA HIS A 216 5.06 -8.79 -8.35
C HIS A 216 4.57 -7.66 -7.43
N PHE A 217 3.96 -6.63 -8.01
CA PHE A 217 3.36 -5.53 -7.27
C PHE A 217 2.29 -6.03 -6.28
N VAL A 218 1.37 -6.89 -6.74
CA VAL A 218 0.33 -7.49 -5.89
C VAL A 218 0.95 -8.33 -4.78
N GLU A 219 1.94 -9.16 -5.10
CA GLU A 219 2.65 -9.96 -4.09
C GLU A 219 3.27 -9.07 -2.99
N ASN A 220 3.96 -8.00 -3.37
CA ASN A 220 4.57 -7.07 -2.42
C ASN A 220 3.53 -6.34 -1.56
N VAL A 221 2.43 -5.90 -2.16
CA VAL A 221 1.30 -5.29 -1.44
C VAL A 221 0.74 -6.25 -0.40
N LEU A 222 0.51 -7.50 -0.79
CA LEU A 222 -0.06 -8.53 0.07
C LEU A 222 0.87 -8.89 1.25
N ARG A 223 2.19 -8.97 1.03
CA ARG A 223 3.18 -9.12 2.12
C ARG A 223 3.19 -7.94 3.09
N ILE A 224 3.01 -6.71 2.60
CA ILE A 224 2.91 -5.51 3.45
C ILE A 224 1.61 -5.53 4.27
N VAL A 225 0.50 -5.99 3.69
CA VAL A 225 -0.77 -6.18 4.39
C VAL A 225 -0.63 -7.22 5.51
N GLU A 226 0.07 -8.32 5.25
CA GLU A 226 0.38 -9.34 6.27
C GLU A 226 1.24 -8.75 7.41
N ALA A 227 2.29 -7.99 7.06
CA ALA A 227 3.14 -7.35 8.06
C ALA A 227 2.41 -6.31 8.94
N ALA A 228 1.30 -5.74 8.46
CA ALA A 228 0.47 -4.83 9.24
C ALA A 228 -0.36 -5.54 10.32
N GLY A 229 -0.68 -6.83 10.12
CA GLY A 229 -1.40 -7.70 11.07
C GLY A 229 -0.61 -7.98 12.34
#